data_AF-A0A931X461-F1
#
_entry.id   AF-A0A931X461-F1
#
_cell.length_a   1.000
_cell.length_b   1.000
_cell.length_c   1.000
_cell.angle_alpha   90.00
_cell.angle_beta   90.00
_cell.angle_gamma   90.00
#
_symmetry.space_group_name_H-M   'P 1'
#
loop_
_entity.id
_entity.type
_entity.pdbx_description
1 polymer ?
#
loop_
_entity_poly.entity_id
_entity_poly.type
_entity_poly.pdbx_seq_one_letter_code
_entity_poly.pdbx_strand_id
1 'polypeptide(L)'
;NELAPRVHNSGHLTIEASPTSQFEQQVRAVCGLPLGDSSIRPAAMANLLGDLWANGEPAWEKALGGDAVKLHLYGKTEARAGRKMGHLTALGATTDEALRRVVSARNMLRKA
;
A
#
# COMPACT_ATOMS: atom_id res chain seq x y z
N ASN A 1 -9.85 -17.12 -9.83
CA ASN A 1 -10.15 -16.41 -8.58
C ASN A 1 -10.18 -17.43 -7.46
N GLU A 2 -9.22 -17.37 -6.55
CA GLU A 2 -9.16 -18.18 -5.33
C GLU A 2 -9.64 -17.33 -4.14
N LEU A 3 -10.02 -17.97 -3.03
CA LEU A 3 -10.47 -17.29 -1.82
C LEU A 3 -9.36 -17.26 -0.76
N ALA A 4 -9.18 -16.12 -0.10
CA ALA A 4 -8.28 -15.97 1.05
C ALA A 4 -9.11 -15.70 2.32
N PRO A 5 -9.15 -16.62 3.30
CA PRO A 5 -9.94 -16.46 4.53
C PRO A 5 -9.20 -15.60 5.57
N ARG A 6 -8.72 -14.43 5.15
CA ARG A 6 -7.97 -13.46 5.97
C ARG A 6 -7.93 -12.11 5.26
N VAL A 7 -7.41 -11.08 5.95
CA VAL A 7 -6.97 -9.86 5.27
C VAL A 7 -6.05 -10.17 4.09
N HIS A 8 -6.24 -9.43 3.00
CA HIS A 8 -5.59 -9.71 1.73
C HIS A 8 -4.79 -8.52 1.23
N ASN A 9 -3.75 -8.79 0.43
CA ASN A 9 -2.84 -7.75 -0.05
C ASN A 9 -3.54 -6.68 -0.88
N SER A 10 -4.57 -7.06 -1.64
CA SER A 10 -5.36 -6.11 -2.43
C SER A 10 -6.17 -5.14 -1.55
N GLY A 11 -6.40 -5.45 -0.28
CA GLY A 11 -7.12 -4.59 0.65
C GLY A 11 -6.24 -3.61 1.42
N HIS A 12 -4.92 -3.62 1.26
CA HIS A 12 -4.01 -2.76 2.04
C HIS A 12 -4.29 -1.26 1.83
N LEU A 13 -4.77 -0.87 0.64
CA LEU A 13 -5.15 0.52 0.35
C LEU A 13 -6.24 1.07 1.30
N THR A 14 -7.01 0.19 1.96
CA THR A 14 -8.05 0.59 2.93
C THR A 14 -7.47 1.24 4.18
N ILE A 15 -6.16 1.12 4.45
CA ILE A 15 -5.50 1.84 5.54
C ILE A 15 -5.63 3.36 5.35
N GLU A 16 -5.46 3.85 4.11
CA GLU A 16 -5.61 5.29 3.80
C GLU A 16 -7.00 5.63 3.23
N ALA A 17 -7.59 4.71 2.47
CA ALA A 17 -8.72 5.01 1.60
C ALA A 17 -10.08 4.85 2.28
N SER A 18 -10.17 4.17 3.43
CA SER A 18 -11.43 3.90 4.12
C SER A 18 -11.40 4.37 5.56
N PRO A 19 -12.53 4.82 6.14
CA PRO A 19 -12.62 5.08 7.58
C PRO A 19 -12.28 3.86 8.43
N THR A 20 -12.64 2.66 7.96
CA THR A 20 -12.36 1.39 8.64
C THR A 20 -11.57 0.46 7.73
N SER A 21 -10.28 0.26 8.03
CA SER A 21 -9.44 -0.62 7.22
C SER A 21 -9.86 -2.09 7.32
N GLN A 22 -9.45 -2.92 6.35
CA GLN A 22 -9.69 -4.38 6.42
C GLN A 22 -9.15 -5.02 7.71
N PHE A 23 -8.09 -4.45 8.30
CA PHE A 23 -7.48 -4.96 9.54
C PHE A 23 -8.37 -4.64 10.74
N GLU A 24 -8.88 -3.42 10.81
CA GLU A 24 -9.83 -3.03 11.85
C GLU A 24 -11.16 -3.79 11.70
N GLN A 25 -11.65 -3.97 10.47
CA GLN A 25 -12.83 -4.79 10.22
C GLN A 25 -12.62 -6.24 10.68
N GLN A 26 -11.44 -6.82 10.45
CA GLN A 26 -11.12 -8.16 10.95
C GLN A 26 -11.15 -8.22 12.47
N VAL A 27 -10.56 -7.23 13.17
CA VAL A 27 -10.59 -7.16 14.64
C VAL A 27 -12.02 -7.05 15.14
N ARG A 28 -12.83 -6.13 14.58
CA ARG A 28 -14.23 -5.95 14.97
C ARG A 28 -15.05 -7.24 14.79
N ALA A 29 -14.89 -7.91 13.66
CA ALA A 29 -15.57 -9.17 13.37
C ALA A 29 -15.19 -10.29 14.36
N VAL A 30 -13.90 -10.46 14.64
CA VAL A 30 -13.41 -11.49 15.59
C VAL A 30 -13.86 -11.21 17.02
N CYS A 31 -13.91 -9.94 17.42
CA CYS A 31 -14.29 -9.54 18.77
C CYS A 31 -15.81 -9.37 18.97
N GLY A 32 -16.65 -9.60 17.94
CA GLY A 32 -18.10 -9.40 18.02
C GLY A 32 -18.52 -7.94 18.17
N LEU A 33 -17.68 -6.99 17.73
CA LEU A 33 -17.97 -5.56 17.76
C LEU A 33 -18.75 -5.13 16.51
N PRO A 34 -19.49 -4.00 16.55
CA PRO A 34 -20.12 -3.45 15.35
C PRO A 34 -19.10 -3.18 14.25
N LEU A 35 -19.41 -3.60 13.02
CA LEU A 35 -18.58 -3.33 11.84
C LEU A 35 -18.53 -1.82 11.56
N GLY A 36 -17.40 -1.35 11.06
CA GLY A 36 -17.19 0.07 10.75
C GLY A 36 -17.63 0.43 9.33
N ASP A 37 -17.69 1.74 9.04
CA ASP A 37 -17.94 2.25 7.69
C ASP A 37 -16.82 1.82 6.74
N SER A 38 -17.18 1.15 5.66
CA SER A 38 -16.29 0.65 4.61
C SER A 38 -16.34 1.49 3.33
N SER A 39 -16.90 2.70 3.39
CA SER A 39 -16.83 3.67 2.29
C SER A 39 -15.38 3.88 1.87
N ILE A 40 -15.15 4.06 0.57
CA ILE A 40 -13.81 4.12 0.01
C ILE A 40 -13.63 5.39 -0.84
N ARG A 41 -12.54 6.10 -0.57
CA ARG A 41 -12.09 7.23 -1.39
C ARG A 41 -11.27 6.72 -2.58
N PRO A 42 -11.22 7.46 -3.70
CA PRO A 42 -10.39 7.06 -4.84
C PRO A 42 -8.91 6.90 -4.45
N ALA A 43 -8.39 5.70 -4.68
CA ALA A 43 -7.07 5.31 -4.23
C ALA A 43 -6.45 4.25 -5.15
N ALA A 44 -5.13 4.17 -5.15
CA ALA A 44 -4.36 3.13 -5.83
C ALA A 44 -3.16 2.72 -4.98
N MET A 45 -2.74 1.47 -5.12
CA MET A 45 -1.65 0.92 -4.33
C MET A 45 -0.67 0.16 -5.23
N ALA A 46 0.62 0.26 -4.91
CA ALA A 46 1.67 -0.50 -5.56
C ALA A 46 2.54 -1.25 -4.54
N ASN A 47 2.74 -2.55 -4.78
CA ASN A 47 3.65 -3.35 -3.96
C ASN A 47 5.11 -2.93 -4.19
N LEU A 48 5.87 -2.93 -3.10
CA LEU A 48 7.32 -2.78 -3.11
C LEU A 48 7.95 -4.16 -2.89
N LEU A 49 8.60 -4.68 -3.91
CA LEU A 49 9.30 -5.97 -3.86
C LEU A 49 10.79 -5.75 -3.57
N GLY A 50 11.46 -6.76 -3.02
CA GLY A 50 12.87 -6.71 -2.66
C GLY A 50 13.79 -6.44 -3.86
N ASP A 51 13.32 -6.67 -5.09
CA ASP A 51 13.99 -6.29 -6.34
C ASP A 51 14.33 -4.79 -6.39
N LEU A 52 13.58 -3.94 -5.69
CA LEU A 52 13.88 -2.50 -5.59
C LEU A 52 15.18 -2.20 -4.82
N TRP A 53 15.67 -3.14 -4.01
CA TRP A 53 16.91 -3.01 -3.25
C TRP A 53 18.14 -3.60 -3.97
N ALA A 54 17.98 -4.11 -5.20
CA ALA A 54 19.08 -4.76 -5.92
C ALA A 54 20.31 -3.85 -6.11
N ASN A 55 20.09 -2.54 -6.22
CA ASN A 55 21.13 -1.51 -6.37
C ASN A 55 21.24 -0.62 -5.11
N GLY A 56 21.04 -1.21 -3.92
CA GLY A 56 21.04 -0.53 -2.64
C GLY A 56 19.69 0.09 -2.26
N GLU A 57 19.67 0.96 -1.25
CA GLU A 57 18.43 1.56 -0.75
C GLU A 57 17.64 2.30 -1.84
N PRO A 58 16.31 2.09 -1.96
CA PRO A 58 15.46 2.84 -2.88
C PRO A 58 15.53 4.36 -2.65
N ALA A 59 15.27 5.13 -3.72
CA ALA A 59 15.31 6.60 -3.64
C ALA A 59 14.04 7.18 -2.97
N TRP A 60 13.89 6.95 -1.67
CA TRP A 60 12.71 7.32 -0.87
C TRP A 60 12.32 8.78 -1.01
N GLU A 61 13.30 9.69 -0.92
CA GLU A 61 13.07 11.14 -1.02
C GLU A 61 12.41 11.54 -2.35
N LYS A 62 12.81 10.90 -3.47
CA LYS A 62 12.21 11.16 -4.78
C LYS A 62 10.76 10.70 -4.84
N ALA A 63 10.48 9.51 -4.30
CA ALA A 63 9.15 8.92 -4.35
C ALA A 63 8.14 9.61 -3.40
N LEU A 64 8.63 10.23 -2.31
CA LEU A 64 7.81 10.83 -1.26
C LEU A 64 7.81 12.36 -1.26
N GLY A 65 8.44 13.01 -2.24
CA GLY A 65 8.49 14.47 -2.34
C GLY A 65 7.14 15.16 -2.61
N GLY A 66 6.03 14.42 -2.74
CA GLY A 66 4.68 14.97 -2.88
C GLY A 66 3.70 14.44 -1.83
N ASP A 67 2.75 15.28 -1.42
CA ASP A 67 1.89 15.07 -0.23
C ASP A 67 0.88 13.91 -0.31
N ALA A 68 0.76 13.24 -1.45
CA ALA A 68 -0.36 12.32 -1.73
C ALA A 68 0.01 10.83 -1.72
N VAL A 69 1.22 10.46 -1.31
CA VAL A 69 1.68 9.05 -1.26
C VAL A 69 2.07 8.66 0.16
N LYS A 70 1.54 7.54 0.65
CA LYS A 70 1.88 6.94 1.94
C LYS A 70 2.74 5.71 1.73
N LEU A 71 3.86 5.65 2.45
CA LEU A 71 4.77 4.51 2.47
C LEU A 71 4.50 3.63 3.69
N HIS A 72 4.35 2.34 3.44
CA HIS A 72 4.32 1.31 4.46
C HIS A 72 5.44 0.30 4.22
N LEU A 73 6.46 0.31 5.10
CA LEU A 73 7.50 -0.71 5.12
C LEU A 73 7.20 -1.74 6.21
N TYR A 74 7.41 -3.02 5.91
CA TYR A 74 7.08 -4.12 6.81
C TYR A 74 8.18 -4.43 7.85
N GLY A 75 9.20 -3.57 7.99
CA GLY A 75 10.31 -3.78 8.93
C GLY A 75 11.17 -5.03 8.65
N LYS A 76 11.14 -5.55 7.41
CA LYS A 76 11.92 -6.73 7.04
C LYS A 76 13.39 -6.34 6.85
N THR A 77 14.28 -7.03 7.55
CA THR A 77 15.73 -6.74 7.57
C THR A 77 16.47 -7.14 6.30
N GLU A 78 15.89 -8.02 5.47
CA GLU A 78 16.57 -8.54 4.28
C GLU A 78 15.66 -8.45 3.05
N ALA A 79 16.13 -7.76 2.01
CA ALA A 79 15.46 -7.72 0.72
C ALA A 79 15.87 -8.92 -0.14
N ARG A 80 14.88 -9.65 -0.68
CA ARG A 80 15.09 -10.76 -1.62
C ARG A 80 14.19 -10.57 -2.85
N ALA A 81 14.64 -11.04 -4.01
CA ALA A 81 13.84 -10.99 -5.24
C ALA A 81 12.43 -11.59 -5.01
N GLY A 82 11.39 -10.88 -5.46
CA GLY A 82 9.99 -11.26 -5.27
C GLY A 82 9.44 -11.12 -3.84
N ARG A 83 10.27 -10.86 -2.81
CA ARG A 83 9.82 -10.69 -1.43
C ARG A 83 9.10 -9.35 -1.29
N LYS A 84 7.85 -9.35 -0.81
CA LYS A 84 7.14 -8.10 -0.49
C LYS A 84 7.80 -7.40 0.70
N MET A 85 8.36 -6.22 0.48
CA MET A 85 9.03 -5.41 1.50
C MET A 85 8.15 -4.29 2.05
N GLY A 86 7.16 -3.87 1.27
CA GLY A 86 6.23 -2.82 1.66
C GLY A 86 5.18 -2.59 0.58
N HIS A 87 4.47 -1.46 0.70
CA HIS A 87 3.61 -0.92 -0.34
C HIS A 87 3.58 0.60 -0.28
N LEU A 88 3.22 1.21 -1.40
CA LEU A 88 2.80 2.60 -1.48
C LEU A 88 1.29 2.64 -1.68
N THR A 89 0.61 3.59 -1.03
CA THR A 89 -0.78 3.95 -1.32
C THR A 89 -0.84 5.41 -1.73
N ALA A 90 -1.53 5.72 -2.81
CA ALA A 90 -1.85 7.10 -3.18
C ALA A 90 -3.37 7.32 -3.14
N LEU A 91 -3.77 8.51 -2.68
CA LEU A 91 -5.14 9.00 -2.78
C LEU A 91 -5.25 9.99 -3.94
N GLY A 92 -6.45 10.17 -4.49
CA GLY A 92 -6.74 11.13 -5.56
C GLY A 92 -8.19 11.63 -5.51
N ALA A 93 -8.49 12.68 -6.27
CA ALA A 93 -9.86 13.08 -6.55
C ALA A 93 -10.55 12.04 -7.45
N THR A 94 -9.78 11.30 -8.25
CA THR A 94 -10.23 10.15 -9.05
C THR A 94 -9.26 8.97 -8.92
N THR A 95 -9.73 7.77 -9.27
CA THR A 95 -8.89 6.56 -9.24
C THR A 95 -7.74 6.65 -10.23
N ASP A 96 -7.96 7.24 -11.42
CA ASP A 96 -6.92 7.45 -12.42
C ASP A 96 -5.83 8.40 -11.93
N GLU A 97 -6.21 9.44 -11.19
CA GLU A 97 -5.24 10.33 -10.57
C GLU A 97 -4.41 9.60 -9.51
N ALA A 98 -5.06 8.84 -8.63
CA ALA A 98 -4.37 8.03 -7.63
C ALA A 98 -3.42 7.01 -8.28
N LEU A 99 -3.84 6.37 -9.36
CA LEU A 99 -3.03 5.42 -10.13
C LEU A 99 -1.79 6.10 -10.72
N ARG A 100 -1.94 7.25 -11.39
CA ARG A 100 -0.80 8.01 -11.92
C ARG A 100 0.19 8.40 -10.82
N ARG A 101 -0.31 8.86 -9.67
CA ARG A 101 0.53 9.23 -8.51
C ARG A 101 1.34 8.05 -7.98
N VAL A 102 0.69 6.91 -7.69
CA VAL A 102 1.39 5.75 -7.11
C VAL A 102 2.37 5.10 -8.09
N VAL A 103 2.05 5.08 -9.39
CA VAL A 103 2.94 4.56 -10.43
C VAL A 103 4.16 5.47 -10.59
N SER A 104 3.95 6.79 -10.64
CA SER A 104 5.04 7.77 -10.71
C SER A 104 5.98 7.62 -9.51
N ALA A 105 5.43 7.63 -8.28
CA ALA A 105 6.21 7.44 -7.06
C ALA A 105 6.98 6.12 -7.04
N ARG A 106 6.34 5.01 -7.43
CA ARG A 106 7.01 3.70 -7.51
C ARG A 106 8.16 3.69 -8.51
N ASN A 107 8.01 4.38 -9.65
CA ASN A 107 9.07 4.45 -10.65
C ASN A 107 10.26 5.29 -10.17
N MET A 108 9.99 6.37 -9.43
CA MET A 108 11.02 7.23 -8.83
C MET A 108 11.90 6.52 -7.78
N LEU A 109 11.45 5.38 -7.23
CA LEU A 109 12.25 4.57 -6.30
C LEU A 109 13.47 3.91 -6.95
N ARG A 110 13.43 3.66 -8.27
CA ARG A 110 14.53 3.02 -8.98
C ARG A 110 15.67 4.02 -9.16
N LYS A 111 16.87 3.61 -8.76
CA LYS A 111 18.10 4.34 -9.13
C LYS A 111 18.45 4.01 -10.59
N ALA A 112 18.94 5.02 -11.30
CA ALA A 112 19.50 4.87 -12.65
C ALA A 112 20.75 3.97 -12.61
#